data_AF-A0A319FMM9-F1
#
_entry.id   AF-A0A319FMM9-F1
#
_cell.length_a   1.000
_cell.length_b   1.000
_cell.length_c   1.000
_cell.angle_alpha   90.00
_cell.angle_beta   90.00
_cell.angle_gamma   90.00
#
_symmetry.space_group_name_H-M   'P 1'
#
loop_
_entity.id
_entity.type
_entity.pdbx_description
1 polymer ?
#
loop_
_entity_poly.entity_id
_entity_poly.type
_entity_poly.pdbx_seq_one_letter_code
_entity_poly.pdbx_strand_id
1 'polypeptide(L)'
;MTNSSVVSVFLLFLFGWQLTSSVAFSENGALPPNFDPIHPFNLLSTPSGADYTCSKSKPCKIGCCGPLDNTGTGNCGFGPEFCGPRCTSDCDRKSECDPGWGKEWANSSTCPLKVCCSKFGFCGTTRDFCGSSVVVSPQCSGASARERTIGYYEAWNIERPCGKMSPDDIPLGYYTHLNYAFASIDPQTFRITAMDNTTGSLYRSVTALKRRQVNLEVWIAIGGWAMNDPGPTRTVFSDLAASEAAQDAFFESLISFMQSNGFDGVDLDWEYPVTDDRGGKPQDFANFVTLLKRLRERLNQTGRRFGVSITLPASYWYLRGFDIINLEPHVDFFNIMTYDIHGLWDAMNKELGPYAFAHTNLTEINAALELLWRNNINPARVNLGLGFYGRSFTMKDPGCLKPGCPFSAGARAGECTGTPGVLAAYEINKIIQKGGADVTLYKDEAVTVVTWDKDQWVSTDNKETLKLKLDYANKRCLGGTMVWAIDLDDGKLIGEFEEGMGKNRSTVRPRRTALIPDLGTKDSEDILGWKKWRREHGHGHGH
;
A
#
# COMPACT_ATOMS: atom_id res chain seq x y z
N MET A 1 -16.48 63.79 20.67
CA MET A 1 -16.53 62.99 21.92
C MET A 1 -16.58 61.53 21.52
N THR A 2 -15.68 60.76 22.11
CA THR A 2 -15.31 59.34 21.90
C THR A 2 -16.48 58.35 21.81
N ASN A 3 -16.47 57.44 20.82
CA ASN A 3 -16.26 55.99 21.03
C ASN A 3 -16.55 55.13 19.79
N SER A 4 -15.61 54.20 19.54
CA SER A 4 -15.79 52.78 19.17
C SER A 4 -16.87 52.37 18.16
N SER A 5 -16.44 52.01 16.95
CA SER A 5 -17.03 50.91 16.15
C SER A 5 -16.12 50.55 14.97
N VAL A 6 -15.11 49.71 15.23
CA VAL A 6 -14.44 48.88 14.19
C VAL A 6 -14.18 47.51 14.81
N VAL A 7 -15.23 46.77 15.13
CA VAL A 7 -15.14 45.32 15.39
C VAL A 7 -16.46 44.70 14.93
N SER A 8 -16.57 44.38 13.65
CA SER A 8 -17.62 43.50 13.10
C SER A 8 -17.22 42.98 11.72
N VAL A 9 -16.07 42.31 11.62
CA VAL A 9 -15.74 41.41 10.49
C VAL A 9 -14.95 40.15 10.94
N PHE A 10 -14.59 40.01 12.22
CA PHE A 10 -13.63 38.98 12.67
C PHE A 10 -14.23 37.84 13.54
N LEU A 11 -15.49 37.45 13.32
CA LEU A 11 -16.16 36.44 14.15
C LEU A 11 -16.96 35.38 13.39
N LEU A 12 -16.56 35.07 12.15
CA LEU A 12 -17.13 33.96 11.36
C LEU A 12 -16.07 32.97 10.81
N PHE A 13 -14.81 33.05 11.27
CA PHE A 13 -13.73 32.18 10.80
C PHE A 13 -13.17 31.18 11.84
N LEU A 14 -13.84 31.00 12.98
CA LEU A 14 -13.31 30.18 14.10
C LEU A 14 -14.14 28.95 14.48
N PHE A 15 -15.16 28.56 13.71
CA PHE A 15 -15.97 27.36 13.99
C PHE A 15 -16.23 26.46 12.77
N GLY A 16 -15.34 26.50 11.76
CA GLY A 16 -15.44 25.67 10.55
C GLY A 16 -14.26 24.72 10.31
N TRP A 17 -13.35 24.56 11.28
CA TRP A 17 -12.07 23.83 11.11
C TRP A 17 -11.88 22.75 12.17
N GLN A 18 -12.95 22.04 12.49
CA GLN A 18 -12.90 20.74 13.18
C GLN A 18 -14.08 19.94 12.65
N LEU A 19 -13.83 19.09 11.64
CA LEU A 19 -14.63 17.96 11.14
C LEU A 19 -14.31 17.76 9.66
N THR A 20 -13.13 17.19 9.37
CA THR A 20 -12.79 16.42 8.14
C THR A 20 -11.36 15.92 8.32
N SER A 21 -11.18 14.96 9.22
CA SER A 21 -9.91 14.25 9.39
C SER A 21 -10.29 12.83 9.80
N SER A 22 -10.61 12.01 8.78
CA SER A 22 -10.86 10.57 8.90
C SER A 22 -10.99 10.01 7.48
N VAL A 23 -9.88 9.92 6.74
CA VAL A 23 -9.91 9.26 5.43
C VAL A 23 -8.54 8.62 5.14
N ALA A 24 -8.35 7.39 5.61
CA ALA A 24 -7.32 6.48 5.07
C ALA A 24 -7.89 5.46 4.08
N PHE A 25 -9.18 5.54 3.79
CA PHE A 25 -9.78 5.00 2.60
C PHE A 25 -10.28 6.20 1.80
N SER A 26 -9.41 6.76 0.94
CA SER A 26 -9.72 7.96 0.14
C SER A 26 -11.15 7.94 -0.39
N GLU A 27 -12.02 8.77 0.20
CA GLU A 27 -13.33 9.10 -0.31
C GLU A 27 -13.12 9.87 -1.62
N ASN A 28 -13.87 9.49 -2.66
CA ASN A 28 -13.96 10.14 -3.96
C ASN A 28 -12.82 9.81 -4.95
N GLY A 29 -12.96 8.66 -5.61
CA GLY A 29 -12.49 8.46 -6.98
C GLY A 29 -13.25 9.32 -8.01
N ALA A 30 -13.50 10.61 -7.71
CA ALA A 30 -13.90 11.58 -8.71
C ALA A 30 -12.63 12.24 -9.25
N LEU A 31 -11.95 11.53 -10.17
CA LEU A 31 -10.89 12.13 -10.98
C LEU A 31 -11.50 13.26 -11.84
N PRO A 32 -10.75 14.33 -12.12
CA PRO A 32 -11.25 15.50 -12.85
C PRO A 32 -11.85 15.12 -14.22
N PRO A 33 -12.78 15.93 -14.75
CA PRO A 33 -13.59 15.60 -15.93
C PRO A 33 -12.83 15.41 -17.27
N ASN A 34 -11.49 15.54 -17.26
CA ASN A 34 -10.60 15.31 -18.42
C ASN A 34 -9.72 14.07 -18.22
N PHE A 35 -10.25 13.02 -17.61
CA PHE A 35 -9.59 11.73 -17.49
C PHE A 35 -9.75 10.91 -18.78
N ASP A 36 -8.64 10.57 -19.44
CA ASP A 36 -8.63 9.61 -20.55
C ASP A 36 -8.12 8.27 -20.00
N PRO A 37 -9.00 7.26 -19.76
CA PRO A 37 -8.61 6.04 -19.09
C PRO A 37 -7.94 5.11 -20.10
N ILE A 38 -6.63 4.97 -19.96
CA ILE A 38 -5.96 3.69 -20.12
C ILE A 38 -5.50 3.39 -18.68
N HIS A 39 -5.78 2.18 -18.13
CA HIS A 39 -5.56 1.68 -16.73
C HIS A 39 -6.83 1.51 -15.89
N PRO A 40 -6.91 0.52 -14.97
CA PRO A 40 -5.90 -0.38 -14.38
C PRO A 40 -6.20 -1.89 -14.59
N PHE A 41 -5.28 -2.79 -14.23
CA PHE A 41 -5.43 -4.27 -14.26
C PHE A 41 -5.93 -4.89 -15.59
N ASN A 42 -5.08 -4.90 -16.63
CA ASN A 42 -5.27 -5.85 -17.72
C ASN A 42 -4.01 -6.71 -17.96
N LEU A 43 -4.03 -7.84 -17.26
CA LEU A 43 -3.38 -9.09 -17.63
C LEU A 43 -4.20 -9.88 -18.66
N LEU A 44 -5.29 -9.32 -19.18
CA LEU A 44 -6.17 -9.96 -20.15
C LEU A 44 -6.68 -8.92 -21.15
N SER A 45 -6.37 -9.15 -22.42
CA SER A 45 -7.07 -8.65 -23.60
C SER A 45 -6.96 -7.18 -24.02
N THR A 46 -6.88 -7.07 -25.34
CA THR A 46 -6.99 -5.89 -26.21
C THR A 46 -8.30 -5.11 -25.99
N PRO A 47 -8.34 -3.79 -26.25
CA PRO A 47 -9.57 -3.03 -26.12
C PRO A 47 -10.65 -3.64 -27.04
N SER A 48 -11.88 -3.76 -26.55
CA SER A 48 -13.03 -4.12 -27.38
C SER A 48 -14.00 -2.96 -27.33
N GLY A 49 -14.27 -2.34 -28.49
CA GLY A 49 -15.19 -1.20 -28.60
C GLY A 49 -14.55 0.15 -28.96
N ALA A 50 -13.23 0.25 -29.13
CA ALA A 50 -12.64 1.45 -29.72
C ALA A 50 -12.88 1.48 -31.23
N ASP A 51 -13.30 2.63 -31.75
CA ASP A 51 -13.37 2.84 -33.18
C ASP A 51 -11.94 2.93 -33.74
N TYR A 52 -11.43 1.83 -34.27
CA TYR A 52 -10.09 1.72 -34.84
C TYR A 52 -9.97 2.36 -36.23
N THR A 53 -11.04 2.98 -36.73
CA THR A 53 -11.02 3.61 -38.05
C THR A 53 -10.61 5.07 -37.97
N CYS A 54 -9.87 5.50 -38.97
CA CYS A 54 -9.42 6.88 -39.14
C CYS A 54 -9.69 7.37 -40.56
N SER A 55 -9.61 8.67 -40.75
CA SER A 55 -9.70 9.32 -42.05
C SER A 55 -8.87 10.60 -42.03
N LYS A 56 -8.83 11.33 -43.15
CA LYS A 56 -8.17 12.65 -43.21
C LYS A 56 -8.71 13.65 -42.17
N SER A 57 -9.98 13.54 -41.78
CA SER A 57 -10.64 14.44 -40.83
C SER A 57 -10.84 13.83 -39.44
N LYS A 58 -10.50 12.55 -39.27
CA LYS A 58 -10.68 11.81 -38.02
C LYS A 58 -9.35 11.12 -37.65
N PRO A 59 -8.52 11.77 -36.80
CA PRO A 59 -7.25 11.20 -36.39
C PRO A 59 -7.42 10.00 -35.46
N CYS A 60 -6.34 9.26 -35.30
CA CYS A 60 -6.30 8.14 -34.38
C CYS A 60 -6.16 8.60 -32.93
N LYS A 61 -6.93 7.98 -32.03
CA LYS A 61 -6.75 8.16 -30.58
C LYS A 61 -5.39 7.61 -30.15
N ILE A 62 -5.03 6.43 -30.64
CA ILE A 62 -3.75 5.75 -30.41
C ILE A 62 -3.23 5.25 -31.76
N GLY A 63 -1.93 5.40 -32.00
CA GLY A 63 -1.30 5.02 -33.26
C GLY A 63 -1.43 6.06 -34.37
N CYS A 64 -0.81 5.75 -35.50
CA CYS A 64 -0.85 6.52 -36.73
C CYS A 64 -2.06 6.12 -37.57
N CYS A 65 -2.56 7.06 -38.38
CA CYS A 65 -3.64 6.78 -39.32
C CYS A 65 -3.08 6.37 -40.69
N GLY A 66 -3.35 5.15 -41.14
CA GLY A 66 -3.09 4.75 -42.51
C GLY A 66 -2.90 3.24 -42.68
N PRO A 67 -2.84 2.73 -43.93
CA PRO A 67 -3.18 3.37 -45.19
C PRO A 67 -4.71 3.58 -45.33
N LEU A 68 -5.13 4.63 -46.05
CA LEU A 68 -6.54 4.81 -46.41
C LEU A 68 -6.90 3.96 -47.63
N ASP A 69 -8.12 3.42 -47.62
CA ASP A 69 -8.73 2.76 -48.77
C ASP A 69 -9.33 3.78 -49.77
N ASN A 70 -9.95 3.26 -50.84
CA ASN A 70 -10.56 4.08 -51.89
C ASN A 70 -11.78 4.89 -51.41
N THR A 71 -12.33 4.59 -50.23
CA THR A 71 -13.42 5.34 -49.60
C THR A 71 -12.91 6.45 -48.68
N GLY A 72 -11.58 6.53 -48.48
CA GLY A 72 -10.94 7.49 -47.59
C GLY A 72 -10.91 7.05 -46.12
N THR A 73 -11.17 5.76 -45.86
CA THR A 73 -11.16 5.17 -44.53
C THR A 73 -9.89 4.32 -44.34
N GLY A 74 -9.19 4.51 -43.23
CA GLY A 74 -8.06 3.70 -42.82
C GLY A 74 -8.24 3.16 -41.42
N ASN A 75 -7.20 2.48 -40.93
CA ASN A 75 -7.15 1.94 -39.58
C ASN A 75 -6.04 2.62 -38.76
N CYS A 76 -6.20 2.58 -37.44
CA CYS A 76 -5.22 3.05 -36.48
C CYS A 76 -4.27 1.94 -36.07
N GLY A 77 -2.98 2.22 -36.11
CA GLY A 77 -1.95 1.25 -35.71
C GLY A 77 -0.56 1.85 -35.60
N PHE A 78 0.42 1.03 -35.25
CA PHE A 78 1.82 1.42 -35.14
C PHE A 78 2.69 0.69 -36.16
N GLY A 79 3.94 1.11 -36.29
CA GLY A 79 4.91 0.45 -37.14
C GLY A 79 4.91 0.98 -38.58
N PRO A 80 5.77 0.41 -39.44
CA PRO A 80 6.02 0.92 -40.79
C PRO A 80 4.79 0.90 -41.69
N GLU A 81 3.82 0.02 -41.43
CA GLU A 81 2.58 -0.07 -42.21
C GLU A 81 1.68 1.17 -42.01
N PHE A 82 1.54 1.62 -40.75
CA PHE A 82 0.61 2.66 -40.35
C PHE A 82 1.27 4.04 -40.25
N CYS A 83 2.52 4.08 -39.76
CA CYS A 83 3.30 5.30 -39.53
C CYS A 83 4.29 5.61 -40.66
N GLY A 84 4.41 4.72 -41.65
CA GLY A 84 5.31 4.88 -42.78
C GLY A 84 4.82 5.86 -43.85
N PRO A 85 5.35 5.77 -45.09
CA PRO A 85 5.05 6.73 -46.16
C PRO A 85 3.57 6.86 -46.56
N ARG A 86 2.73 5.88 -46.20
CA ARG A 86 1.28 5.88 -46.47
C ARG A 86 0.44 6.40 -45.30
N CYS A 87 1.10 6.92 -44.27
CA CYS A 87 0.43 7.56 -43.15
C CYS A 87 -0.22 8.88 -43.58
N THR A 88 -1.39 9.16 -43.01
CA THR A 88 -2.20 10.35 -43.28
C THR A 88 -2.17 11.36 -42.14
N SER A 89 -2.17 10.90 -40.88
CA SER A 89 -2.09 11.76 -39.69
C SER A 89 -1.35 11.06 -38.57
N ASP A 90 -0.77 11.85 -37.65
CA ASP A 90 -0.07 11.35 -36.45
C ASP A 90 1.11 10.41 -36.74
N CYS A 91 1.81 10.65 -37.86
CA CYS A 91 2.78 9.72 -38.46
C CYS A 91 4.09 9.56 -37.68
N ASP A 92 4.34 10.43 -36.71
CA ASP A 92 5.49 10.40 -35.83
C ASP A 92 5.25 9.56 -34.56
N ARG A 93 4.03 9.05 -34.37
CA ARG A 93 3.72 8.21 -33.20
C ARG A 93 4.46 6.89 -33.24
N LYS A 94 4.94 6.48 -32.08
CA LYS A 94 5.70 5.24 -31.88
C LYS A 94 4.97 4.31 -30.93
N SER A 95 5.16 3.02 -31.19
CA SER A 95 4.72 1.95 -30.29
C SER A 95 5.44 2.01 -28.95
N GLU A 96 4.88 1.35 -27.93
CA GLU A 96 5.50 1.26 -26.61
C GLU A 96 6.80 0.44 -26.67
N CYS A 97 6.74 -0.69 -27.36
CA CYS A 97 7.84 -1.63 -27.52
C CYS A 97 8.02 -2.02 -28.99
N ASP A 98 9.23 -2.45 -29.33
CA ASP A 98 9.58 -2.91 -30.66
C ASP A 98 9.26 -4.41 -30.85
N PRO A 99 8.27 -4.78 -31.69
CA PRO A 99 7.99 -6.18 -32.03
C PRO A 99 8.90 -6.74 -33.13
N GLY A 100 9.94 -5.99 -33.55
CA GLY A 100 10.81 -6.31 -34.67
C GLY A 100 10.67 -5.35 -35.86
N TRP A 101 10.06 -4.19 -35.66
CA TRP A 101 9.93 -3.13 -36.65
C TRP A 101 11.17 -2.23 -36.72
N GLY A 102 11.90 -2.08 -35.62
CA GLY A 102 13.03 -1.16 -35.49
C GLY A 102 12.75 -0.01 -34.52
N LYS A 103 13.81 0.55 -33.91
CA LYS A 103 13.75 1.61 -32.88
C LYS A 103 13.18 2.94 -33.41
N GLU A 104 13.18 3.14 -34.72
CA GLU A 104 12.53 4.28 -35.35
C GLU A 104 11.00 4.24 -35.18
N TRP A 105 10.40 3.06 -34.98
CA TRP A 105 8.95 2.86 -34.84
C TRP A 105 8.47 2.59 -33.41
N ALA A 106 9.38 2.53 -32.44
CA ALA A 106 9.09 2.20 -31.05
C ALA A 106 9.81 3.13 -30.07
N ASN A 107 9.18 3.42 -28.94
CA ASN A 107 9.77 4.20 -27.86
C ASN A 107 10.84 3.43 -27.09
N SER A 108 10.71 2.11 -27.04
CA SER A 108 11.67 1.21 -26.41
C SER A 108 11.87 -0.05 -27.23
N SER A 109 13.08 -0.62 -27.20
CA SER A 109 13.33 -1.94 -27.79
C SER A 109 12.74 -3.08 -26.96
N THR A 110 12.42 -2.85 -25.69
CA THR A 110 11.92 -3.88 -24.77
C THR A 110 10.88 -3.31 -23.83
N CYS A 111 9.99 -4.17 -23.32
CA CYS A 111 9.04 -3.76 -22.31
C CYS A 111 9.66 -3.61 -20.91
N PRO A 112 9.18 -2.66 -20.10
CA PRO A 112 9.47 -2.61 -18.67
C PRO A 112 9.19 -3.95 -17.98
N LEU A 113 9.91 -4.24 -16.90
CA LEU A 113 9.79 -5.47 -16.12
C LEU A 113 9.93 -6.76 -16.95
N LYS A 114 10.54 -6.70 -18.15
CA LYS A 114 10.74 -7.86 -19.04
C LYS A 114 9.43 -8.61 -19.33
N VAL A 115 8.32 -7.88 -19.43
CA VAL A 115 7.07 -8.42 -19.99
C VAL A 115 7.18 -8.50 -21.51
N CYS A 116 6.17 -9.06 -22.17
CA CYS A 116 6.25 -9.37 -23.60
C CYS A 116 5.76 -8.20 -24.45
N CYS A 117 6.39 -8.01 -25.61
CA CYS A 117 5.92 -7.09 -26.64
C CYS A 117 4.96 -7.83 -27.58
N SER A 118 3.71 -7.37 -27.67
CA SER A 118 2.75 -7.90 -28.64
C SER A 118 3.16 -7.53 -30.07
N LYS A 119 2.64 -8.27 -31.06
CA LYS A 119 2.82 -7.96 -32.49
C LYS A 119 2.32 -6.56 -32.91
N PHE A 120 1.57 -5.87 -32.04
CA PHE A 120 1.03 -4.55 -32.26
C PHE A 120 1.83 -3.44 -31.56
N GLY A 121 2.93 -3.79 -30.88
CA GLY A 121 3.82 -2.82 -30.22
C GLY A 121 3.36 -2.36 -28.84
N PHE A 122 2.55 -3.16 -28.15
CA PHE A 122 2.14 -2.94 -26.75
C PHE A 122 2.78 -3.94 -25.80
N CYS A 123 3.08 -3.50 -24.57
CA CYS A 123 3.61 -4.36 -23.52
C CYS A 123 2.52 -5.04 -22.70
N GLY A 124 2.74 -6.31 -22.37
CA GLY A 124 1.80 -7.06 -21.55
C GLY A 124 2.31 -8.45 -21.17
N THR A 125 1.54 -9.09 -20.30
CA THR A 125 1.89 -10.35 -19.62
C THR A 125 1.00 -11.52 -20.04
N THR A 126 -0.08 -11.23 -20.76
CA THR A 126 -1.12 -12.18 -21.18
C THR A 126 -0.62 -13.09 -22.30
N ARG A 127 -1.34 -14.18 -22.58
CA ARG A 127 -1.07 -15.05 -23.73
C ARG A 127 -1.06 -14.29 -25.06
N ASP A 128 -1.86 -13.22 -25.20
CA ASP A 128 -1.93 -12.42 -26.42
C ASP A 128 -0.64 -11.62 -26.67
N PHE A 129 0.14 -11.38 -25.61
CA PHE A 129 1.42 -10.69 -25.67
C PHE A 129 2.59 -11.67 -25.65
N CYS A 130 2.51 -12.72 -24.82
CA CYS A 130 3.61 -13.64 -24.55
C CYS A 130 3.57 -14.94 -25.36
N GLY A 131 2.49 -15.23 -26.08
CA GLY A 131 2.30 -16.50 -26.77
C GLY A 131 2.37 -17.67 -25.80
N SER A 132 3.23 -18.66 -26.10
CA SER A 132 3.46 -19.83 -25.24
C SER A 132 4.56 -19.65 -24.20
N SER A 133 5.09 -18.42 -24.02
CA SER A 133 6.17 -18.16 -23.06
C SER A 133 5.67 -18.32 -21.63
N VAL A 134 6.37 -19.13 -20.83
CA VAL A 134 6.04 -19.38 -19.42
C VAL A 134 7.09 -18.71 -18.53
N VAL A 135 6.65 -18.07 -17.46
CA VAL A 135 7.55 -17.52 -16.43
C VAL A 135 7.99 -18.65 -15.50
N VAL A 136 9.29 -18.80 -15.32
CA VAL A 136 9.82 -19.74 -14.33
C VAL A 136 9.64 -19.13 -12.94
N SER A 137 8.59 -19.54 -12.24
CA SER A 137 8.40 -19.14 -10.84
C SER A 137 9.30 -19.96 -9.90
N PRO A 138 9.79 -19.38 -8.81
CA PRO A 138 10.47 -20.12 -7.75
C PRO A 138 9.62 -21.27 -7.19
N GLN A 139 10.30 -22.33 -6.76
CA GLN A 139 9.70 -23.54 -6.19
C GLN A 139 10.53 -24.02 -4.99
N CYS A 140 9.89 -24.26 -3.86
CA CYS A 140 10.49 -24.95 -2.72
C CYS A 140 9.47 -25.75 -1.92
N SER A 141 9.97 -26.75 -1.20
CA SER A 141 9.20 -27.73 -0.43
C SER A 141 9.10 -27.40 1.06
N GLY A 142 9.41 -26.16 1.46
CA GLY A 142 9.60 -25.76 2.85
C GLY A 142 8.56 -24.76 3.38
N ALA A 143 8.91 -24.12 4.48
CA ALA A 143 8.08 -23.15 5.20
C ALA A 143 8.69 -21.74 5.19
N SER A 144 9.25 -21.34 4.04
CA SER A 144 10.04 -20.10 3.90
C SER A 144 9.26 -18.84 4.29
N ALA A 145 7.95 -18.80 4.01
CA ALA A 145 7.12 -17.62 4.24
C ALA A 145 6.81 -17.39 5.73
N ARG A 146 7.36 -18.23 6.62
CA ARG A 146 7.24 -18.10 8.08
C ARG A 146 8.40 -17.35 8.72
N GLU A 147 9.46 -17.03 7.97
CA GLU A 147 10.62 -16.30 8.52
C GLU A 147 10.21 -14.92 9.01
N ARG A 148 9.44 -14.18 8.21
CA ARG A 148 8.89 -12.86 8.58
C ARG A 148 7.36 -12.85 8.53
N THR A 149 6.79 -12.26 9.57
CA THR A 149 5.38 -11.86 9.66
C THR A 149 5.37 -10.40 10.09
N ILE A 150 4.97 -9.51 9.18
CA ILE A 150 5.01 -8.06 9.34
C ILE A 150 3.59 -7.56 9.52
N GLY A 151 3.33 -6.75 10.55
CA GLY A 151 2.03 -6.11 10.75
C GLY A 151 2.12 -4.60 10.58
N TYR A 152 1.34 -4.02 9.68
CA TYR A 152 1.17 -2.57 9.63
C TYR A 152 0.15 -2.15 10.68
N TYR A 153 0.51 -1.15 11.49
CA TYR A 153 -0.35 -0.55 12.49
C TYR A 153 -0.77 0.85 12.00
N GLU A 154 -2.04 1.01 11.64
CA GLU A 154 -2.60 2.29 11.22
C GLU A 154 -2.74 3.20 12.44
N ALA A 155 -1.83 4.14 12.64
CA ALA A 155 -1.79 4.99 13.82
C ALA A 155 -3.07 5.81 14.04
N TRP A 156 -3.77 6.15 12.96
CA TRP A 156 -5.04 6.89 12.97
C TRP A 156 -6.25 6.01 13.32
N ASN A 157 -6.10 4.69 13.50
CA ASN A 157 -7.22 3.81 13.85
C ASN A 157 -7.96 4.26 15.12
N ILE A 158 -7.25 4.94 16.03
CA ILE A 158 -7.80 5.47 17.28
C ILE A 158 -8.82 6.60 17.07
N GLU A 159 -8.93 7.14 15.86
CA GLU A 159 -9.93 8.15 15.49
C GLU A 159 -11.29 7.53 15.12
N ARG A 160 -11.33 6.23 14.78
CA ARG A 160 -12.57 5.51 14.44
C ARG A 160 -13.58 5.60 15.59
N PRO A 161 -14.90 5.53 15.35
CA PRO A 161 -15.87 5.52 16.45
C PRO A 161 -15.81 4.27 17.33
N CYS A 162 -15.39 3.12 16.78
CA CYS A 162 -15.23 1.85 17.47
C CYS A 162 -14.12 1.00 16.79
N GLY A 163 -13.89 -0.23 17.27
CA GLY A 163 -12.90 -1.12 16.65
C GLY A 163 -11.47 -0.57 16.69
N LYS A 164 -11.13 0.16 17.76
CA LYS A 164 -9.81 0.75 17.97
C LYS A 164 -8.84 -0.29 18.51
N MET A 165 -7.58 -0.16 18.11
CA MET A 165 -6.45 -0.87 18.67
C MET A 165 -5.45 0.16 19.20
N SER A 166 -5.32 0.26 20.52
CA SER A 166 -4.22 1.03 21.10
C SER A 166 -2.92 0.22 21.03
N PRO A 167 -1.73 0.85 21.22
CA PRO A 167 -0.47 0.11 21.26
C PRO A 167 -0.44 -1.08 22.24
N ASP A 168 -1.15 -0.98 23.36
CA ASP A 168 -1.21 -2.05 24.36
C ASP A 168 -2.06 -3.25 23.91
N ASP A 169 -2.98 -3.05 22.96
CA ASP A 169 -3.89 -4.07 22.43
C ASP A 169 -3.26 -4.87 21.29
N ILE A 170 -2.12 -4.42 20.76
CA ILE A 170 -1.42 -5.11 19.67
C ILE A 170 -1.08 -6.55 20.11
N PRO A 171 -1.53 -7.58 19.37
CA PRO A 171 -1.34 -8.96 19.77
C PRO A 171 0.12 -9.38 19.54
N LEU A 172 0.91 -9.33 20.62
CA LEU A 172 2.30 -9.78 20.62
C LEU A 172 2.41 -11.30 20.52
N GLY A 173 3.55 -11.78 20.03
CA GLY A 173 3.85 -13.20 19.84
C GLY A 173 3.69 -13.64 18.37
N TYR A 174 2.79 -13.00 17.62
CA TYR A 174 2.50 -13.32 16.23
C TYR A 174 3.45 -12.63 15.24
N TYR A 175 3.76 -11.36 15.48
CA TYR A 175 4.53 -10.54 14.56
C TYR A 175 6.03 -10.60 14.85
N THR A 176 6.83 -10.65 13.79
CA THR A 176 8.29 -10.46 13.85
C THR A 176 8.66 -8.99 13.71
N HIS A 177 7.89 -8.25 12.92
CA HIS A 177 8.07 -6.82 12.67
C HIS A 177 6.71 -6.13 12.79
N LEU A 178 6.72 -4.91 13.32
CA LEU A 178 5.61 -3.97 13.19
C LEU A 178 6.06 -2.77 12.38
N ASN A 179 5.31 -2.41 11.35
CA ASN A 179 5.48 -1.17 10.62
C ASN A 179 4.46 -0.16 11.18
N TYR A 180 4.97 0.89 11.82
CA TYR A 180 4.14 1.99 12.30
C TYR A 180 3.75 2.87 11.11
N ALA A 181 2.48 2.85 10.71
CA ALA A 181 1.96 3.64 9.60
C ALA A 181 1.22 4.87 10.14
N PHE A 182 1.60 6.11 9.82
CA PHE A 182 2.77 6.54 9.07
C PHE A 182 3.42 7.75 9.77
N ALA A 183 4.67 8.03 9.40
CA ALA A 183 5.21 9.39 9.43
C ALA A 183 5.14 10.01 8.01
N SER A 184 5.31 11.33 7.93
CA SER A 184 5.34 12.08 6.67
C SER A 184 6.67 12.80 6.49
N ILE A 185 6.82 13.51 5.38
CA ILE A 185 7.99 14.34 5.07
C ILE A 185 7.49 15.76 4.83
N ASP A 186 8.07 16.73 5.53
CA ASP A 186 7.75 18.13 5.34
C ASP A 186 8.18 18.60 3.93
N PRO A 187 7.28 19.18 3.12
CA PRO A 187 7.54 19.47 1.72
C PRO A 187 8.55 20.59 1.46
N GLN A 188 8.89 21.38 2.49
CA GLN A 188 9.82 22.51 2.34
C GLN A 188 11.23 22.16 2.81
N THR A 189 11.31 21.41 3.91
CA THR A 189 12.57 21.08 4.57
C THR A 189 13.06 19.67 4.29
N PHE A 190 12.20 18.80 3.73
CA PHE A 190 12.43 17.37 3.52
C PHE A 190 12.77 16.58 4.78
N ARG A 191 12.47 17.14 5.96
CA ARG A 191 12.67 16.46 7.24
C ARG A 191 11.45 15.61 7.57
N ILE A 192 11.68 14.48 8.24
CA ILE A 192 10.60 13.65 8.76
C ILE A 192 9.72 14.45 9.73
N THR A 193 8.41 14.30 9.61
CA THR A 193 7.40 14.90 10.48
C THR A 193 6.34 13.88 10.86
N ALA A 194 5.66 14.10 11.98
CA ALA A 194 4.45 13.33 12.28
C ALA A 194 3.31 13.76 11.35
N MET A 195 2.36 12.85 11.09
CA MET A 195 1.14 13.22 10.36
C MET A 195 0.33 14.23 11.17
N ASP A 196 0.25 14.02 12.49
CA ASP A 196 -0.40 14.89 13.44
C ASP A 196 0.14 14.62 14.86
N ASN A 197 -0.28 15.43 15.85
CA ASN A 197 0.16 15.27 17.24
C ASN A 197 -0.33 13.98 17.90
N THR A 198 -1.52 13.50 17.53
CA THR A 198 -2.16 12.32 18.12
C THR A 198 -1.37 11.08 17.69
N THR A 199 -1.17 10.88 16.40
CA THR A 199 -0.33 9.81 15.85
C THR A 199 1.12 9.97 16.30
N GLY A 200 1.66 11.19 16.32
CA GLY A 200 3.01 11.43 16.83
C GLY A 200 3.24 11.00 18.28
N SER A 201 2.20 11.03 19.12
CA SER A 201 2.30 10.68 20.54
C SER A 201 2.49 9.17 20.80
N LEU A 202 2.14 8.30 19.85
CA LEU A 202 2.12 6.85 20.04
C LEU A 202 3.44 6.15 19.68
N TYR A 203 4.38 6.82 18.98
CA TYR A 203 5.62 6.20 18.50
C TYR A 203 6.35 5.40 19.59
N ARG A 204 6.62 6.03 20.73
CA ARG A 204 7.36 5.40 21.84
C ARG A 204 6.56 4.30 22.53
N SER A 205 5.23 4.38 22.52
CA SER A 205 4.37 3.35 23.10
C SER A 205 4.45 2.06 22.28
N VAL A 206 4.44 2.17 20.94
CA VAL A 206 4.59 1.01 20.05
C VAL A 206 6.02 0.46 20.11
N THR A 207 7.06 1.30 20.05
CA THR A 207 8.45 0.79 20.13
C THR A 207 8.78 0.19 21.50
N ALA A 208 8.09 0.60 22.58
CA ALA A 208 8.24 0.01 23.91
C ALA A 208 7.75 -1.45 24.00
N LEU A 209 6.93 -1.93 23.05
CA LEU A 209 6.47 -3.33 23.00
C LEU A 209 7.61 -4.34 22.90
N LYS A 210 8.77 -3.93 22.36
CA LYS A 210 10.00 -4.72 22.32
C LYS A 210 10.51 -5.13 23.71
N ARG A 211 10.14 -4.40 24.77
CA ARG A 211 10.46 -4.79 26.15
C ARG A 211 9.69 -6.05 26.59
N ARG A 212 8.55 -6.31 25.96
CA ARG A 212 7.72 -7.50 26.20
C ARG A 212 8.09 -8.63 25.24
N GLN A 213 8.38 -8.32 23.98
CA GLN A 213 8.83 -9.31 22.99
C GLN A 213 10.23 -8.95 22.48
N VAL A 214 11.26 -9.62 23.00
CA VAL A 214 12.67 -9.24 22.80
C VAL A 214 13.12 -9.25 21.33
N ASN A 215 12.56 -10.15 20.52
CA ASN A 215 12.92 -10.29 19.10
C ASN A 215 11.98 -9.52 18.16
N LEU A 216 11.12 -8.66 18.69
CA LEU A 216 10.26 -7.80 17.88
C LEU A 216 11.08 -6.64 17.32
N GLU A 217 10.99 -6.41 16.02
CA GLU A 217 11.43 -5.16 15.41
C GLU A 217 10.25 -4.22 15.20
N VAL A 218 10.45 -2.92 15.41
CA VAL A 218 9.42 -1.90 15.13
C VAL A 218 10.03 -0.86 14.20
N TRP A 219 9.49 -0.78 12.98
CA TRP A 219 9.96 0.10 11.92
C TRP A 219 8.97 1.24 11.71
N ILE A 220 9.45 2.40 11.25
CA ILE A 220 8.58 3.51 10.86
C ILE A 220 8.30 3.43 9.36
N ALA A 221 7.04 3.38 8.97
CA ALA A 221 6.64 3.52 7.57
C ALA A 221 6.45 5.01 7.25
N ILE A 222 6.95 5.45 6.10
CA ILE A 222 6.89 6.84 5.65
C ILE A 222 6.23 6.84 4.28
N GLY A 223 5.15 7.60 4.11
CA GLY A 223 4.40 7.65 2.85
C GLY A 223 2.94 7.25 3.02
N GLY A 224 2.53 6.29 2.19
CA GLY A 224 1.15 5.83 2.09
C GLY A 224 0.32 6.65 1.11
N TRP A 225 -0.81 6.07 0.68
CA TRP A 225 -1.68 6.61 -0.36
C TRP A 225 -1.99 8.10 -0.23
N ALA A 226 -2.41 8.56 0.95
CA ALA A 226 -2.84 9.95 1.17
C ALA A 226 -1.71 10.98 1.02
N MET A 227 -0.44 10.58 1.17
CA MET A 227 0.69 11.50 1.02
C MET A 227 0.84 12.00 -0.43
N ASN A 228 0.45 11.18 -1.41
CA ASN A 228 0.51 11.50 -2.84
C ASN A 228 -0.83 12.03 -3.41
N ASP A 229 -1.85 12.22 -2.57
CA ASP A 229 -3.09 12.88 -2.97
C ASP A 229 -2.84 14.37 -3.35
N PRO A 230 -3.73 15.01 -4.12
CA PRO A 230 -3.59 16.42 -4.48
C PRO A 230 -3.37 17.32 -3.26
N GLY A 231 -2.19 17.93 -3.18
CA GLY A 231 -1.79 18.75 -2.03
C GLY A 231 -0.29 19.02 -1.99
N PRO A 232 0.20 19.70 -0.94
CA PRO A 232 1.61 20.10 -0.81
C PRO A 232 2.60 18.93 -0.78
N THR A 233 2.15 17.76 -0.32
CA THR A 233 2.99 16.56 -0.20
C THR A 233 3.04 15.71 -1.47
N ARG A 234 2.20 16.00 -2.47
CA ARG A 234 1.99 15.16 -3.66
C ARG A 234 3.29 14.76 -4.37
N THR A 235 4.23 15.69 -4.51
CA THR A 235 5.49 15.50 -5.25
C THR A 235 6.69 15.26 -4.34
N VAL A 236 6.50 15.21 -3.02
CA VAL A 236 7.59 15.24 -2.04
C VAL A 236 8.59 14.11 -2.23
N PHE A 237 8.15 12.89 -2.50
CA PHE A 237 9.08 11.80 -2.78
C PHE A 237 9.90 12.02 -4.05
N SER A 238 9.28 12.52 -5.12
CA SER A 238 9.96 12.83 -6.38
C SER A 238 11.01 13.93 -6.19
N ASP A 239 10.64 15.00 -5.48
CA ASP A 239 11.51 16.14 -5.22
C ASP A 239 12.65 15.78 -4.24
N LEU A 240 12.37 14.94 -3.24
CA LEU A 240 13.36 14.35 -2.34
C LEU A 240 14.35 13.48 -3.12
N ALA A 241 13.86 12.55 -3.94
CA ALA A 241 14.71 11.63 -4.70
C ALA A 241 15.60 12.38 -5.71
N ALA A 242 15.14 13.52 -6.25
CA ALA A 242 15.86 14.29 -7.26
C ALA A 242 16.97 15.21 -6.71
N SER A 243 17.06 15.44 -5.39
CA SER A 243 17.94 16.47 -4.82
C SER A 243 18.85 15.92 -3.73
N GLU A 244 20.17 15.97 -3.95
CA GLU A 244 21.10 15.42 -2.96
C GLU A 244 21.02 16.11 -1.59
N ALA A 245 20.79 17.42 -1.58
CA ALA A 245 20.62 18.21 -0.35
C ALA A 245 19.33 17.85 0.40
N ALA A 246 18.24 17.61 -0.33
CA ALA A 246 16.99 17.12 0.27
C ALA A 246 17.20 15.74 0.89
N GLN A 247 17.91 14.85 0.20
CA GLN A 247 18.25 13.52 0.72
C GLN A 247 19.08 13.62 2.01
N ASP A 248 20.09 14.49 2.06
CA ASP A 248 20.90 14.66 3.27
C ASP A 248 20.07 15.20 4.45
N ALA A 249 19.20 16.19 4.22
CA ALA A 249 18.29 16.72 5.23
C ALA A 249 17.32 15.63 5.75
N PHE A 250 16.77 14.83 4.83
CA PHE A 250 15.91 13.70 5.16
C PHE A 250 16.67 12.67 5.99
N PHE A 251 17.85 12.20 5.55
CA PHE A 251 18.61 11.17 6.25
C PHE A 251 19.03 11.59 7.66
N GLU A 252 19.51 12.83 7.82
CA GLU A 252 19.86 13.36 9.14
C GLU A 252 18.66 13.36 10.08
N SER A 253 17.51 13.87 9.60
CA SER A 253 16.28 13.93 10.39
C SER A 253 15.74 12.53 10.72
N LEU A 254 15.76 11.60 9.76
CA LEU A 254 15.27 10.24 9.89
C LEU A 254 16.08 9.45 10.91
N ILE A 255 17.41 9.52 10.85
CA ILE A 255 18.28 8.81 11.80
C ILE A 255 18.05 9.32 13.21
N SER A 256 18.01 10.65 13.39
CA SER A 256 17.72 11.27 14.69
C SER A 256 16.33 10.85 15.21
N PHE A 257 15.33 10.84 14.35
CA PHE A 257 13.96 10.44 14.68
C PHE A 257 13.88 8.96 15.09
N MET A 258 14.49 8.05 14.32
CA MET A 258 14.49 6.62 14.63
C MET A 258 15.19 6.33 15.95
N GLN A 259 16.35 6.96 16.20
CA GLN A 259 17.07 6.80 17.46
C GLN A 259 16.27 7.36 18.65
N SER A 260 15.66 8.54 18.50
CA SER A 260 14.92 9.23 19.56
C SER A 260 13.60 8.55 19.93
N ASN A 261 13.01 7.82 18.99
CA ASN A 261 11.75 7.08 19.19
C ASN A 261 11.93 5.57 19.34
N GLY A 262 13.16 5.07 19.18
CA GLY A 262 13.50 3.67 19.40
C GLY A 262 13.09 2.73 18.27
N PHE A 263 12.97 3.23 17.03
CA PHE A 263 12.71 2.38 15.85
C PHE A 263 13.95 1.56 15.45
N ASP A 264 13.74 0.43 14.78
CA ASP A 264 14.80 -0.48 14.30
C ASP A 264 15.02 -0.43 12.80
N GLY A 265 14.15 0.25 12.06
CA GLY A 265 14.24 0.39 10.62
C GLY A 265 13.21 1.36 10.07
N VAL A 266 13.24 1.52 8.76
CA VAL A 266 12.35 2.37 7.99
C VAL A 266 11.77 1.60 6.81
N ASP A 267 10.52 1.86 6.51
CA ASP A 267 9.83 1.39 5.32
C ASP A 267 9.41 2.61 4.49
N LEU A 268 9.78 2.65 3.20
CA LEU A 268 9.38 3.74 2.31
C LEU A 268 8.21 3.30 1.42
N ASP A 269 7.08 3.95 1.64
CA ASP A 269 5.80 3.63 1.03
C ASP A 269 5.45 4.71 0.01
N TRP A 270 6.29 4.85 -1.01
CA TRP A 270 6.09 5.81 -2.10
C TRP A 270 5.09 5.28 -3.13
N GLU A 271 3.93 5.92 -3.21
CA GLU A 271 2.83 5.52 -4.08
C GLU A 271 2.49 6.57 -5.16
N TYR A 272 3.09 6.57 -6.36
CA TYR A 272 4.17 5.70 -6.83
C TYR A 272 5.19 6.52 -7.66
N PRO A 273 6.46 6.08 -7.76
CA PRO A 273 7.45 6.72 -8.62
C PRO A 273 7.00 6.67 -10.10
N VAL A 274 7.39 7.69 -10.87
CA VAL A 274 7.12 7.83 -12.33
C VAL A 274 5.66 8.12 -12.70
N THR A 275 4.70 7.78 -11.86
CA THR A 275 3.27 7.86 -12.20
C THR A 275 2.70 9.26 -11.96
N ASP A 276 2.23 9.89 -13.03
CA ASP A 276 1.76 11.28 -13.07
C ASP A 276 0.49 11.52 -12.23
N ASP A 277 -0.43 10.55 -12.23
CA ASP A 277 -1.64 10.51 -11.39
C ASP A 277 -1.31 10.54 -9.88
N ARG A 278 -0.06 10.26 -9.52
CA ARG A 278 0.47 10.29 -8.15
C ARG A 278 1.57 11.32 -7.91
N GLY A 279 1.81 12.22 -8.87
CA GLY A 279 2.83 13.27 -8.75
C GLY A 279 4.27 12.82 -9.06
N GLY A 280 4.44 11.63 -9.63
CA GLY A 280 5.72 11.11 -10.09
C GLY A 280 6.20 11.74 -11.40
N LYS A 281 7.49 11.57 -11.68
CA LYS A 281 8.19 12.04 -12.88
C LYS A 281 9.06 10.92 -13.45
N PRO A 282 9.33 10.88 -14.77
CA PRO A 282 10.14 9.81 -15.37
C PRO A 282 11.52 9.58 -14.73
N GLN A 283 12.13 10.64 -14.19
CA GLN A 283 13.43 10.57 -13.51
C GLN A 283 13.39 9.77 -12.20
N ASP A 284 12.21 9.59 -11.59
CA ASP A 284 12.04 8.85 -10.34
C ASP A 284 12.58 7.42 -10.44
N PHE A 285 12.51 6.78 -11.64
CA PHE A 285 13.01 5.42 -11.87
C PHE A 285 14.48 5.27 -11.44
N ALA A 286 15.33 6.23 -11.82
CA ALA A 286 16.75 6.23 -11.45
C ALA A 286 17.01 6.93 -10.11
N ASN A 287 16.24 7.97 -9.80
CA ASN A 287 16.42 8.75 -8.57
C ASN A 287 16.07 7.94 -7.33
N PHE A 288 15.07 7.05 -7.40
CA PHE A 288 14.71 6.22 -6.25
C PHE A 288 15.80 5.21 -5.89
N VAL A 289 16.48 4.64 -6.90
CA VAL A 289 17.67 3.80 -6.70
C VAL A 289 18.76 4.58 -5.99
N THR A 290 19.02 5.81 -6.45
CA THR A 290 20.03 6.70 -5.86
C THR A 290 19.68 7.04 -4.40
N LEU A 291 18.43 7.36 -4.13
CA LEU A 291 17.91 7.61 -2.77
C LEU A 291 18.15 6.41 -1.85
N LEU A 292 17.73 5.20 -2.24
CA LEU A 292 17.90 4.01 -1.41
C LEU A 292 19.37 3.61 -1.22
N LYS A 293 20.20 3.74 -2.26
CA LYS A 293 21.63 3.50 -2.16
C LYS A 293 22.27 4.42 -1.11
N ARG A 294 22.03 5.73 -1.21
CA ARG A 294 22.60 6.71 -0.27
C ARG A 294 22.02 6.55 1.15
N LEU A 295 20.72 6.22 1.27
CA LEU A 295 20.10 5.92 2.55
C LEU A 295 20.80 4.72 3.21
N ARG A 296 21.00 3.62 2.47
CA ARG A 296 21.68 2.42 2.99
C ARG A 296 23.11 2.75 3.44
N GLU A 297 23.87 3.48 2.64
CA GLU A 297 25.22 3.92 2.97
C GLU A 297 25.23 4.75 4.27
N ARG A 298 24.30 5.70 4.40
CA ARG A 298 24.19 6.55 5.59
C ARG A 298 23.81 5.75 6.83
N LEU A 299 22.86 4.83 6.74
CA LEU A 299 22.45 3.99 7.87
C LEU A 299 23.59 3.08 8.36
N ASN A 300 24.37 2.52 7.43
CA ASN A 300 25.53 1.68 7.77
C ASN A 300 26.62 2.43 8.55
N GLN A 301 26.69 3.76 8.42
CA GLN A 301 27.66 4.60 9.15
C GLN A 301 27.24 4.91 10.59
N THR A 302 26.00 4.60 10.99
CA THR A 302 25.49 4.95 12.33
C THR A 302 26.04 4.07 13.46
N GLY A 303 26.76 2.99 13.14
CA GLY A 303 27.23 1.98 14.11
C GLY A 303 26.13 1.06 14.65
N ARG A 304 24.87 1.27 14.23
CA ARG A 304 23.73 0.39 14.48
C ARG A 304 23.16 -0.09 13.16
N ARG A 305 22.78 -1.36 13.08
CA ARG A 305 22.05 -1.87 11.92
C ARG A 305 20.60 -1.37 12.00
N PHE A 306 20.20 -0.54 11.03
CA PHE A 306 18.81 -0.21 10.77
C PHE A 306 18.31 -0.99 9.55
N GLY A 307 17.10 -1.54 9.63
CA GLY A 307 16.43 -2.15 8.51
C GLY A 307 15.92 -1.11 7.49
N VAL A 308 15.86 -1.49 6.22
CA VAL A 308 15.19 -0.71 5.16
C VAL A 308 14.33 -1.64 4.33
N SER A 309 13.06 -1.32 4.20
CA SER A 309 12.16 -1.93 3.22
C SER A 309 11.48 -0.86 2.37
N ILE A 310 10.82 -1.31 1.31
CA ILE A 310 9.89 -0.50 0.54
C ILE A 310 8.64 -1.33 0.23
N THR A 311 7.52 -0.66 0.01
CA THR A 311 6.34 -1.31 -0.55
C THR A 311 6.40 -1.37 -2.07
N LEU A 312 5.97 -2.49 -2.64
CA LEU A 312 5.78 -2.65 -4.09
C LEU A 312 4.30 -2.82 -4.41
N PRO A 313 3.77 -2.19 -5.47
CA PRO A 313 2.41 -2.46 -5.95
C PRO A 313 2.34 -3.83 -6.65
N ALA A 314 1.18 -4.49 -6.60
CA ALA A 314 0.91 -5.69 -7.40
C ALA A 314 0.61 -5.37 -8.88
N SER A 315 0.20 -4.13 -9.18
CA SER A 315 -0.13 -3.70 -10.54
C SER A 315 1.11 -3.53 -11.41
N TYR A 316 1.11 -4.10 -12.62
CA TYR A 316 2.13 -3.86 -13.64
C TYR A 316 2.31 -2.36 -13.94
N TRP A 317 1.21 -1.60 -13.97
CA TRP A 317 1.25 -0.19 -14.34
C TRP A 317 2.06 0.65 -13.35
N TYR A 318 1.89 0.39 -12.05
CA TYR A 318 2.64 1.11 -11.02
C TYR A 318 4.04 0.50 -10.84
N LEU A 319 4.16 -0.84 -10.87
CA LEU A 319 5.45 -1.51 -10.64
C LEU A 319 6.48 -1.18 -11.74
N ARG A 320 6.05 -0.84 -12.96
CA ARG A 320 6.98 -0.46 -14.04
C ARG A 320 7.78 0.82 -13.74
N GLY A 321 7.33 1.64 -12.79
CA GLY A 321 8.04 2.82 -12.29
C GLY A 321 9.20 2.49 -11.34
N PHE A 322 9.36 1.23 -10.94
CA PHE A 322 10.39 0.77 -10.01
C PHE A 322 11.51 0.03 -10.75
N ASP A 323 12.75 0.48 -10.59
CA ASP A 323 13.93 -0.27 -11.01
C ASP A 323 14.26 -1.39 -9.99
N ILE A 324 13.37 -2.37 -9.89
CA ILE A 324 13.41 -3.40 -8.84
C ILE A 324 14.74 -4.16 -8.77
N ILE A 325 15.45 -4.30 -9.90
CA ILE A 325 16.75 -4.96 -9.97
C ILE A 325 17.80 -4.13 -9.23
N ASN A 326 17.83 -2.81 -9.46
CA ASN A 326 18.80 -1.92 -8.82
C ASN A 326 18.35 -1.44 -7.43
N LEU A 327 17.07 -1.54 -7.09
CA LEU A 327 16.56 -1.29 -5.73
C LEU A 327 16.88 -2.46 -4.77
N GLU A 328 16.79 -3.71 -5.25
CA GLU A 328 16.94 -4.91 -4.42
C GLU A 328 18.22 -4.93 -3.55
N PRO A 329 19.42 -4.56 -4.02
CA PRO A 329 20.63 -4.57 -3.20
C PRO A 329 20.61 -3.61 -2.01
N HIS A 330 19.70 -2.63 -2.00
CA HIS A 330 19.67 -1.55 -1.01
C HIS A 330 18.61 -1.74 0.08
N VAL A 331 17.71 -2.72 -0.09
CA VAL A 331 16.67 -3.08 0.88
C VAL A 331 16.94 -4.42 1.53
N ASP A 332 16.44 -4.62 2.74
CA ASP A 332 16.43 -5.91 3.43
C ASP A 332 15.33 -6.82 2.83
N PHE A 333 14.16 -6.24 2.50
CA PHE A 333 13.06 -6.93 1.84
C PHE A 333 12.07 -5.96 1.18
N PHE A 334 11.20 -6.49 0.32
CA PHE A 334 10.05 -5.84 -0.29
C PHE A 334 8.75 -6.31 0.36
N ASN A 335 7.84 -5.38 0.63
CA ASN A 335 6.48 -5.66 1.05
C ASN A 335 5.54 -5.47 -0.16
N ILE A 336 5.08 -6.55 -0.80
CA ILE A 336 4.23 -6.41 -2.00
C ILE A 336 2.75 -6.32 -1.61
N MET A 337 2.11 -5.21 -1.96
CA MET A 337 0.69 -4.92 -1.71
C MET A 337 -0.19 -5.74 -2.65
N THR A 338 -0.41 -6.99 -2.27
CA THR A 338 -1.16 -8.02 -3.04
C THR A 338 -2.62 -8.08 -2.61
N TYR A 339 -3.16 -6.89 -2.37
CA TYR A 339 -4.54 -6.55 -2.05
C TYR A 339 -4.90 -5.29 -2.87
N ASP A 340 -6.16 -4.90 -2.86
CA ASP A 340 -6.67 -3.78 -3.69
C ASP A 340 -6.42 -3.98 -5.19
N ILE A 341 -6.48 -5.23 -5.63
CA ILE A 341 -6.46 -5.58 -7.05
C ILE A 341 -7.76 -5.09 -7.73
N HIS A 342 -8.88 -5.13 -7.01
CA HIS A 342 -10.20 -4.72 -7.46
C HIS A 342 -10.91 -3.84 -6.45
N GLY A 343 -11.78 -2.96 -6.93
CA GLY A 343 -12.50 -2.00 -6.09
C GLY A 343 -13.47 -1.13 -6.87
N LEU A 344 -14.02 -0.10 -6.22
CA LEU A 344 -15.03 0.78 -6.84
C LEU A 344 -14.51 1.55 -8.06
N TRP A 345 -13.20 1.78 -8.12
CA TRP A 345 -12.54 2.44 -9.24
C TRP A 345 -12.66 1.65 -10.56
N ASP A 346 -12.94 0.34 -10.51
CA ASP A 346 -13.13 -0.48 -11.71
C ASP A 346 -14.32 0.02 -12.57
N ALA A 347 -15.31 0.67 -11.96
CA ALA A 347 -16.42 1.30 -12.67
C ALA A 347 -15.99 2.43 -13.62
N MET A 348 -14.85 3.07 -13.37
CA MET A 348 -14.28 4.14 -14.20
C MET A 348 -13.36 3.61 -15.29
N ASN A 349 -13.00 2.32 -15.23
CA ASN A 349 -12.22 1.65 -16.25
C ASN A 349 -13.16 1.17 -17.38
N LYS A 350 -12.83 1.50 -18.63
CA LYS A 350 -13.70 1.18 -19.78
C LYS A 350 -13.63 -0.28 -20.20
N GLU A 351 -12.53 -0.96 -19.88
CA GLU A 351 -12.24 -2.34 -20.25
C GLU A 351 -12.77 -3.35 -19.22
N LEU A 352 -12.71 -3.02 -17.93
CA LEU A 352 -13.22 -3.79 -16.81
C LEU A 352 -14.69 -3.45 -16.59
N GLY A 353 -15.00 -2.20 -16.29
CA GLY A 353 -16.35 -1.74 -15.96
C GLY A 353 -16.78 -2.12 -14.53
N PRO A 354 -18.04 -1.83 -14.17
CA PRO A 354 -18.54 -1.95 -12.80
C PRO A 354 -18.89 -3.41 -12.45
N TYR A 355 -17.92 -4.32 -12.46
CA TYR A 355 -18.11 -5.72 -12.08
C TYR A 355 -17.32 -6.05 -10.81
N ALA A 356 -17.96 -6.77 -9.89
CA ALA A 356 -17.40 -7.09 -8.59
C ALA A 356 -16.40 -8.25 -8.72
N PHE A 357 -15.12 -7.97 -8.56
CA PHE A 357 -14.06 -8.96 -8.49
C PHE A 357 -13.37 -8.91 -7.13
N ALA A 358 -12.67 -9.98 -6.77
CA ALA A 358 -12.07 -10.12 -5.46
C ALA A 358 -10.72 -9.39 -5.37
N HIS A 359 -10.55 -8.49 -4.39
CA HIS A 359 -9.36 -7.65 -4.30
C HIS A 359 -8.07 -8.37 -3.88
N THR A 360 -8.14 -9.63 -3.47
CA THR A 360 -7.00 -10.47 -3.04
C THR A 360 -6.95 -11.80 -3.80
N ASN A 361 -7.39 -11.82 -5.07
CA ASN A 361 -7.41 -13.00 -5.92
C ASN A 361 -6.00 -13.58 -6.17
N LEU A 362 -5.76 -14.81 -5.73
CA LEU A 362 -4.46 -15.48 -5.79
C LEU A 362 -3.95 -15.70 -7.22
N THR A 363 -4.84 -15.87 -8.20
CA THR A 363 -4.43 -16.03 -9.61
C THR A 363 -3.79 -14.75 -10.15
N GLU A 364 -4.31 -13.59 -9.73
CA GLU A 364 -3.79 -12.27 -10.08
C GLU A 364 -2.57 -11.89 -9.25
N ILE A 365 -2.54 -12.28 -7.97
CA ILE A 365 -1.34 -12.23 -7.12
C ILE A 365 -0.20 -13.04 -7.76
N ASN A 366 -0.46 -14.24 -8.31
CA ASN A 366 0.56 -15.01 -9.03
C ASN A 366 1.10 -14.21 -10.21
N ALA A 367 0.22 -13.61 -11.00
CA ALA A 367 0.62 -12.81 -12.15
C ALA A 367 1.40 -11.54 -11.77
N ALA A 368 1.09 -10.91 -10.63
CA ALA A 368 1.86 -9.82 -10.05
C ALA A 368 3.27 -10.28 -9.64
N LEU A 369 3.40 -11.41 -8.95
CA LEU A 369 4.69 -11.96 -8.53
C LEU A 369 5.54 -12.41 -9.72
N GLU A 370 4.94 -12.84 -10.82
CA GLU A 370 5.66 -13.13 -12.07
C GLU A 370 6.40 -11.92 -12.62
N LEU A 371 5.95 -10.68 -12.34
CA LEU A 371 6.70 -9.48 -12.68
C LEU A 371 8.06 -9.44 -11.96
N LEU A 372 8.14 -9.94 -10.72
CA LEU A 372 9.41 -10.04 -9.99
C LEU A 372 10.28 -11.17 -10.56
N TRP A 373 9.69 -12.33 -10.87
CA TRP A 373 10.43 -13.50 -11.37
C TRP A 373 11.03 -13.28 -12.75
N ARG A 374 10.33 -12.54 -13.63
CA ARG A 374 10.88 -12.10 -14.93
C ARG A 374 12.16 -11.29 -14.76
N ASN A 375 12.32 -10.62 -13.62
CA ASN A 375 13.47 -9.79 -13.30
C ASN A 375 14.48 -10.46 -12.37
N ASN A 376 14.31 -11.76 -12.07
CA ASN A 376 15.19 -12.55 -11.20
C ASN A 376 15.34 -12.00 -9.78
N ILE A 377 14.32 -11.33 -9.24
CA ILE A 377 14.32 -10.88 -7.85
C ILE A 377 14.38 -12.10 -6.91
N ASN A 378 15.17 -11.99 -5.84
CA ASN A 378 15.29 -13.06 -4.85
C ASN A 378 13.97 -13.23 -4.08
N PRO A 379 13.28 -14.39 -4.21
CA PRO A 379 12.02 -14.61 -3.52
C PRO A 379 12.13 -14.52 -1.99
N ALA A 380 13.29 -14.88 -1.42
CA ALA A 380 13.51 -14.79 0.02
C ALA A 380 13.50 -13.35 0.55
N ARG A 381 13.55 -12.33 -0.33
CA ARG A 381 13.41 -10.90 0.01
C ARG A 381 12.01 -10.36 -0.19
N VAL A 382 11.04 -11.18 -0.61
CA VAL A 382 9.68 -10.72 -0.87
C VAL A 382 8.75 -11.23 0.23
N ASN A 383 7.94 -10.34 0.78
CA ASN A 383 6.88 -10.68 1.74
C ASN A 383 5.52 -10.52 1.06
N LEU A 384 4.69 -11.57 1.10
CA LEU A 384 3.33 -11.54 0.52
C LEU A 384 2.40 -10.67 1.37
N GLY A 385 1.77 -9.66 0.76
CA GLY A 385 0.75 -8.83 1.40
C GLY A 385 -0.59 -9.56 1.57
N LEU A 386 -1.21 -9.36 2.73
CA LEU A 386 -2.48 -9.94 3.12
C LEU A 386 -3.40 -8.81 3.62
N GLY A 387 -4.60 -8.72 3.06
CA GLY A 387 -5.59 -7.72 3.46
C GLY A 387 -6.46 -8.23 4.60
N PHE A 388 -6.38 -7.60 5.77
CA PHE A 388 -7.27 -7.86 6.92
C PHE A 388 -8.56 -7.02 6.84
N TYR A 389 -9.06 -6.86 5.62
CA TYR A 389 -10.27 -6.14 5.28
C TYR A 389 -10.83 -6.73 3.99
N GLY A 390 -11.98 -6.25 3.56
CA GLY A 390 -12.57 -6.61 2.28
C GLY A 390 -12.97 -5.38 1.48
N ARG A 391 -12.87 -5.50 0.16
CA ARG A 391 -13.54 -4.58 -0.79
C ARG A 391 -14.95 -5.08 -1.05
N SER A 392 -15.91 -4.16 -0.95
CA SER A 392 -17.33 -4.50 -0.89
C SER A 392 -18.15 -3.68 -1.88
N PHE A 393 -19.26 -4.27 -2.34
CA PHE A 393 -20.10 -3.72 -3.39
C PHE A 393 -21.58 -3.89 -3.04
N THR A 394 -22.40 -2.93 -3.48
CA THR A 394 -23.83 -3.11 -3.64
C THR A 394 -24.08 -3.62 -5.06
N MET A 395 -24.56 -4.85 -5.17
CA MET A 395 -24.79 -5.57 -6.43
C MET A 395 -25.99 -4.98 -7.17
N LYS A 396 -25.86 -4.84 -8.48
CA LYS A 396 -26.90 -4.24 -9.33
C LYS A 396 -28.12 -5.17 -9.48
N ASP A 397 -27.88 -6.48 -9.51
CA ASP A 397 -28.90 -7.51 -9.60
C ASP A 397 -28.77 -8.45 -8.39
N PRO A 398 -29.75 -8.50 -7.47
CA PRO A 398 -29.77 -9.45 -6.36
C PRO A 398 -29.73 -10.92 -6.78
N GLY A 399 -30.05 -11.23 -8.05
CA GLY A 399 -29.90 -12.58 -8.63
C GLY A 399 -28.47 -12.92 -9.08
N CYS A 400 -27.55 -11.96 -9.11
CA CYS A 400 -26.17 -12.12 -9.55
C CYS A 400 -25.20 -11.70 -8.43
N LEU A 401 -24.77 -12.67 -7.62
CA LEU A 401 -23.92 -12.45 -6.44
C LEU A 401 -22.54 -13.12 -6.52
N LYS A 402 -22.15 -13.62 -7.69
CA LYS A 402 -20.83 -14.24 -7.92
C LYS A 402 -19.80 -13.18 -8.36
N PRO A 403 -18.49 -13.42 -8.19
CA PRO A 403 -17.47 -12.63 -8.86
C PRO A 403 -17.77 -12.45 -10.36
N GLY A 404 -17.54 -11.25 -10.88
CA GLY A 404 -17.89 -10.86 -12.25
C GLY A 404 -19.34 -10.40 -12.45
N CYS A 405 -20.16 -10.37 -11.39
CA CYS A 405 -21.49 -9.76 -11.45
C CYS A 405 -21.41 -8.22 -11.34
N PRO A 406 -22.32 -7.47 -11.99
CA PRO A 406 -22.27 -6.02 -11.98
C PRO A 406 -22.66 -5.42 -10.62
N PHE A 407 -21.98 -4.35 -10.20
CA PHE A 407 -22.32 -3.55 -9.03
C PHE A 407 -22.87 -2.17 -9.43
N SER A 408 -23.54 -1.50 -8.51
CA SER A 408 -24.05 -0.13 -8.69
C SER A 408 -23.38 0.90 -7.78
N ALA A 409 -22.82 0.46 -6.65
CA ALA A 409 -22.14 1.32 -5.67
C ALA A 409 -21.24 0.48 -4.75
N GLY A 410 -20.54 1.14 -3.82
CA GLY A 410 -19.97 0.45 -2.66
C GLY A 410 -21.05 -0.17 -1.79
N ALA A 411 -20.70 -1.25 -1.08
CA ALA A 411 -21.56 -1.75 -0.02
C ALA A 411 -21.70 -0.67 1.07
N ARG A 412 -22.75 -0.79 1.89
CA ARG A 412 -22.97 0.09 3.04
C ARG A 412 -21.72 0.11 3.93
N ALA A 413 -21.39 1.31 4.40
CA ALA A 413 -20.27 1.52 5.32
C ALA A 413 -20.40 0.65 6.58
N GLY A 414 -19.26 0.14 7.05
CA GLY A 414 -19.17 -0.51 8.35
C GLY A 414 -19.37 0.47 9.50
N GLU A 415 -19.79 -0.03 10.66
CA GLU A 415 -20.06 0.79 11.85
C GLU A 415 -18.81 1.48 12.42
N CYS A 416 -17.62 0.89 12.23
CA CYS A 416 -16.36 1.38 12.77
C CYS A 416 -15.47 1.97 11.69
N THR A 417 -15.38 1.34 10.52
CA THR A 417 -14.57 1.87 9.40
C THR A 417 -15.23 3.08 8.75
N GLY A 418 -16.56 3.13 8.70
CA GLY A 418 -17.32 4.29 8.24
C GLY A 418 -17.23 4.58 6.72
N THR A 419 -16.52 3.76 5.95
CA THR A 419 -16.31 3.99 4.51
C THR A 419 -17.12 3.02 3.65
N PRO A 420 -18.00 3.51 2.75
CA PRO A 420 -18.67 2.65 1.78
C PRO A 420 -17.69 1.90 0.88
N GLY A 421 -17.95 0.62 0.66
CA GLY A 421 -17.12 -0.24 -0.19
C GLY A 421 -15.86 -0.80 0.46
N VAL A 422 -15.67 -0.58 1.76
CA VAL A 422 -14.61 -1.21 2.56
C VAL A 422 -15.19 -1.70 3.87
N LEU A 423 -14.78 -2.88 4.32
CA LEU A 423 -15.14 -3.42 5.63
C LEU A 423 -13.91 -4.04 6.29
N ALA A 424 -13.67 -3.73 7.56
CA ALA A 424 -12.64 -4.40 8.35
C ALA A 424 -12.99 -5.88 8.55
N ALA A 425 -11.98 -6.75 8.75
CA ALA A 425 -12.23 -8.17 8.99
C ALA A 425 -13.16 -8.40 10.19
N TYR A 426 -13.02 -7.63 11.28
CA TYR A 426 -13.92 -7.73 12.42
C TYR A 426 -15.38 -7.32 12.08
N GLU A 427 -15.61 -6.42 11.14
CA GLU A 427 -16.96 -6.04 10.69
C GLU A 427 -17.58 -7.13 9.83
N ILE A 428 -16.79 -7.74 8.95
CA ILE A 428 -17.24 -8.88 8.13
C ILE A 428 -17.57 -10.07 9.03
N ASN A 429 -16.72 -10.35 10.04
CA ASN A 429 -17.00 -11.37 11.05
C ASN A 429 -18.33 -11.12 11.78
N LYS A 430 -18.62 -9.86 12.15
CA LYS A 430 -19.92 -9.50 12.76
C LYS A 430 -21.10 -9.73 11.82
N ILE A 431 -20.97 -9.40 10.54
CA ILE A 431 -22.01 -9.66 9.52
C ILE A 431 -22.31 -11.17 9.46
N ILE A 432 -21.28 -12.01 9.41
CA ILE A 432 -21.44 -13.47 9.38
C ILE A 432 -22.11 -13.96 10.67
N GLN A 433 -21.66 -13.49 11.84
CA GLN A 433 -22.17 -13.93 13.15
C GLN A 433 -23.62 -13.51 13.41
N LYS A 434 -24.07 -12.38 12.85
CA LYS A 434 -25.47 -11.94 12.93
C LYS A 434 -26.44 -12.93 12.29
N GLY A 435 -25.95 -13.75 11.35
CA GLY A 435 -26.75 -14.73 10.60
C GLY A 435 -27.44 -14.11 9.38
N GLY A 436 -27.80 -14.97 8.42
CA GLY A 436 -28.43 -14.55 7.16
C GLY A 436 -27.46 -14.09 6.07
N ALA A 437 -26.15 -14.19 6.29
CA ALA A 437 -25.14 -14.04 5.26
C ALA A 437 -24.79 -15.40 4.63
N ASP A 438 -24.60 -15.42 3.31
CA ASP A 438 -24.05 -16.56 2.59
C ASP A 438 -22.54 -16.40 2.46
N VAL A 439 -21.79 -17.45 2.78
CA VAL A 439 -20.32 -17.46 2.75
C VAL A 439 -19.86 -18.49 1.74
N THR A 440 -19.22 -18.05 0.66
CA THR A 440 -18.79 -18.92 -0.44
C THR A 440 -17.27 -18.83 -0.62
N LEU A 441 -16.60 -19.98 -0.54
CA LEU A 441 -15.18 -20.11 -0.82
C LEU A 441 -14.94 -20.33 -2.33
N TYR A 442 -14.10 -19.49 -2.91
CA TYR A 442 -13.55 -19.64 -4.26
C TYR A 442 -12.11 -20.13 -4.12
N LYS A 443 -11.92 -21.45 -4.27
CA LYS A 443 -10.69 -22.14 -3.87
C LYS A 443 -9.50 -21.84 -4.79
N ASP A 444 -9.73 -21.69 -6.10
CA ASP A 444 -8.67 -21.46 -7.08
C ASP A 444 -8.12 -20.03 -6.95
N GLU A 445 -9.01 -19.07 -6.70
CA GLU A 445 -8.71 -17.68 -6.42
C GLU A 445 -8.26 -17.45 -4.96
N ALA A 446 -8.43 -18.45 -4.08
CA ALA A 446 -8.21 -18.37 -2.64
C ALA A 446 -8.82 -17.10 -2.02
N VAL A 447 -10.10 -16.89 -2.25
CA VAL A 447 -10.89 -15.79 -1.68
C VAL A 447 -12.23 -16.28 -1.14
N THR A 448 -12.74 -15.60 -0.13
CA THR A 448 -14.09 -15.83 0.40
C THR A 448 -14.98 -14.66 0.02
N VAL A 449 -16.13 -14.97 -0.58
CA VAL A 449 -17.18 -13.99 -0.84
C VAL A 449 -18.26 -14.15 0.23
N VAL A 450 -18.63 -13.04 0.85
CA VAL A 450 -19.74 -12.96 1.80
C VAL A 450 -20.81 -12.06 1.19
N THR A 451 -22.04 -12.56 1.14
CA THR A 451 -23.19 -11.80 0.64
C THR A 451 -24.29 -11.73 1.69
N TRP A 452 -24.90 -10.56 1.85
CA TRP A 452 -25.94 -10.35 2.86
C TRP A 452 -26.99 -9.33 2.39
N ASP A 453 -28.11 -9.24 3.10
CA ASP A 453 -29.19 -8.28 2.82
C ASP A 453 -29.65 -8.25 1.34
N LYS A 454 -29.55 -9.40 0.65
CA LYS A 454 -29.88 -9.66 -0.77
C LYS A 454 -28.97 -9.03 -1.82
N ASP A 455 -28.35 -7.88 -1.55
CA ASP A 455 -27.59 -7.12 -2.55
C ASP A 455 -26.20 -6.68 -2.10
N GLN A 456 -25.79 -6.99 -0.88
CA GLN A 456 -24.46 -6.63 -0.40
C GLN A 456 -23.50 -7.78 -0.64
N TRP A 457 -22.27 -7.42 -1.01
CA TRP A 457 -21.23 -8.35 -1.38
C TRP A 457 -19.89 -7.85 -0.83
N VAL A 458 -19.05 -8.73 -0.30
CA VAL A 458 -17.66 -8.42 0.05
C VAL A 458 -16.78 -9.63 -0.27
N SER A 459 -15.62 -9.37 -0.89
CA SER A 459 -14.53 -10.35 -0.95
C SER A 459 -13.58 -10.10 0.20
N THR A 460 -13.19 -11.15 0.90
CA THR A 460 -12.26 -11.08 2.03
C THR A 460 -11.46 -12.37 2.18
N ASP A 461 -10.53 -12.35 3.13
CA ASP A 461 -9.76 -13.49 3.57
C ASP A 461 -10.29 -14.06 4.89
N ASN A 462 -10.25 -15.39 5.02
CA ASN A 462 -10.54 -16.14 6.24
C ASN A 462 -9.45 -17.18 6.50
N LYS A 463 -9.60 -18.00 7.55
CA LYS A 463 -8.66 -19.09 7.87
C LYS A 463 -8.26 -19.94 6.66
N GLU A 464 -9.22 -20.40 5.88
CA GLU A 464 -8.98 -21.29 4.75
C GLU A 464 -8.20 -20.58 3.62
N THR A 465 -8.57 -19.35 3.26
CA THR A 465 -7.91 -18.61 2.19
C THR A 465 -6.52 -18.14 2.59
N LEU A 466 -6.33 -17.69 3.83
CA LEU A 466 -5.03 -17.32 4.37
C LEU A 466 -4.08 -18.53 4.40
N LYS A 467 -4.61 -19.73 4.70
CA LYS A 467 -3.84 -20.97 4.59
C LYS A 467 -3.42 -21.26 3.14
N LEU A 468 -4.33 -21.13 2.18
CA LEU A 468 -4.00 -21.33 0.75
C LEU A 468 -2.93 -20.34 0.27
N LYS A 469 -3.02 -19.08 0.69
CA LYS A 469 -2.04 -18.03 0.38
C LYS A 469 -0.69 -18.29 1.03
N LEU A 470 -0.67 -18.77 2.27
CA LEU A 470 0.55 -19.18 2.95
C LEU A 470 1.21 -20.38 2.26
N ASP A 471 0.43 -21.40 1.92
CA ASP A 471 0.93 -22.60 1.23
C ASP A 471 1.49 -22.20 -0.16
N TYR A 472 0.85 -21.26 -0.85
CA TYR A 472 1.35 -20.66 -2.08
C TYR A 472 2.65 -19.87 -1.85
N ALA A 473 2.72 -18.99 -0.85
CA ALA A 473 3.91 -18.21 -0.53
C ALA A 473 5.12 -19.11 -0.23
N ASN A 474 4.89 -20.17 0.55
CA ASN A 474 5.89 -21.21 0.83
C ASN A 474 6.34 -21.92 -0.43
N LYS A 475 5.40 -22.32 -1.30
CA LYS A 475 5.73 -22.93 -2.60
C LYS A 475 6.60 -22.00 -3.46
N ARG A 476 6.40 -20.67 -3.37
CA ARG A 476 7.15 -19.65 -4.10
C ARG A 476 8.41 -19.13 -3.39
N CYS A 477 8.81 -19.75 -2.29
CA CYS A 477 10.03 -19.39 -1.56
C CYS A 477 10.04 -17.96 -1.04
N LEU A 478 8.86 -17.37 -0.85
CA LEU A 478 8.74 -16.05 -0.26
C LEU A 478 9.31 -16.10 1.15
N GLY A 479 10.03 -15.06 1.56
CA GLY A 479 10.66 -15.01 2.89
C GLY A 479 9.72 -14.50 3.99
N GLY A 480 8.48 -14.18 3.66
CA GLY A 480 7.54 -13.74 4.67
C GLY A 480 6.16 -13.41 4.17
N THR A 481 5.38 -12.87 5.09
CA THR A 481 4.07 -12.26 4.88
C THR A 481 4.01 -10.92 5.57
N MET A 482 3.12 -10.08 5.06
CA MET A 482 2.86 -8.74 5.54
C MET A 482 1.34 -8.56 5.61
N VAL A 483 0.86 -7.91 6.67
CA VAL A 483 -0.57 -7.70 6.91
C VAL A 483 -0.88 -6.20 6.86
N TRP A 484 -1.83 -5.84 6.01
CA TRP A 484 -2.50 -4.54 6.00
C TRP A 484 -3.97 -4.70 6.41
N ALA A 485 -4.40 -4.23 7.57
CA ALA A 485 -3.61 -3.76 8.69
C ALA A 485 -4.07 -4.46 9.97
N ILE A 486 -3.20 -4.48 10.98
CA ILE A 486 -3.42 -5.31 12.18
C ILE A 486 -4.61 -4.84 13.01
N ASP A 487 -4.93 -3.55 12.96
CA ASP A 487 -6.05 -2.94 13.67
C ASP A 487 -7.41 -3.13 12.96
N LEU A 488 -7.41 -3.74 11.77
CA LEU A 488 -8.62 -4.18 11.05
C LEU A 488 -9.05 -5.61 11.45
N ASP A 489 -8.29 -6.27 12.31
CA ASP A 489 -8.59 -7.57 12.91
C ASP A 489 -8.81 -7.43 14.42
N ASP A 490 -9.61 -8.32 15.00
CA ASP A 490 -9.85 -8.42 16.45
C ASP A 490 -8.95 -9.47 17.12
N GLY A 491 -7.88 -9.87 16.43
CA GLY A 491 -6.95 -10.92 16.84
C GLY A 491 -7.35 -12.31 16.36
N LYS A 492 -8.54 -12.47 15.77
CA LYS A 492 -9.03 -13.76 15.27
C LYS A 492 -8.28 -14.19 14.01
N LEU A 493 -8.19 -13.33 12.99
CA LEU A 493 -7.54 -13.72 11.73
C LEU A 493 -6.06 -13.99 11.93
N ILE A 494 -5.34 -13.16 12.71
CA ILE A 494 -3.92 -13.44 12.98
C ILE A 494 -3.72 -14.73 13.77
N GLY A 495 -4.63 -15.05 14.71
CA GLY A 495 -4.62 -16.32 15.43
C GLY A 495 -4.82 -17.52 14.51
N GLU A 496 -5.83 -17.47 13.65
CA GLU A 496 -6.13 -18.50 12.66
C GLU A 496 -5.00 -18.66 11.63
N PHE A 497 -4.37 -17.56 11.22
CA PHE A 497 -3.22 -17.56 10.33
C PHE A 497 -2.00 -18.22 10.98
N GLU A 498 -1.74 -17.95 12.26
CA GLU A 498 -0.64 -18.55 13.01
C GLU A 498 -0.81 -20.06 13.20
N GLU A 499 -2.04 -20.53 13.47
CA GLU A 499 -2.34 -21.96 13.47
C GLU A 499 -1.99 -22.61 12.12
N GLY A 500 -2.33 -21.94 11.01
CA GLY A 500 -1.95 -22.37 9.65
C GLY A 500 -0.43 -22.35 9.41
N MET A 501 0.29 -21.42 10.04
CA MET A 501 1.75 -21.38 10.05
C MET A 501 2.38 -22.48 10.90
N GLY A 502 1.69 -23.11 11.86
CA GLY A 502 2.32 -24.10 12.75
C GLY A 502 3.66 -23.62 13.34
N LYS A 503 3.79 -22.31 13.56
CA LYS A 503 4.98 -21.64 14.10
C LYS A 503 4.71 -21.39 15.57
N ASN A 504 5.67 -21.65 16.46
CA ASN A 504 5.47 -21.27 17.86
C ASN A 504 5.47 -19.75 18.00
N ARG A 505 4.50 -19.21 18.73
CA ARG A 505 4.48 -17.79 19.12
C ARG A 505 5.79 -17.39 19.76
N SER A 506 6.24 -16.17 19.44
CA SER A 506 7.39 -15.56 20.11
C SER A 506 7.10 -15.43 21.60
N THR A 507 8.13 -15.62 22.43
CA THR A 507 7.99 -15.44 23.88
C THR A 507 7.63 -14.01 24.23
N VAL A 508 6.46 -13.82 24.85
CA VAL A 508 5.99 -12.51 25.33
C VAL A 508 6.06 -12.48 26.84
N ARG A 509 6.80 -11.52 27.38
CA ARG A 509 6.84 -11.27 28.82
C ARG A 509 5.50 -10.69 29.27
N PRO A 510 4.98 -11.13 30.45
CA PRO A 510 3.78 -10.54 31.01
C PRO A 510 3.99 -9.05 31.19
N ARG A 511 2.89 -8.30 31.07
CA ARG A 511 2.90 -6.88 31.39
C ARG A 511 3.39 -6.78 32.84
N ARG A 512 4.51 -6.10 33.08
CA ARG A 512 4.81 -5.67 34.43
C ARG A 512 3.73 -4.65 34.75
N THR A 513 2.64 -5.09 35.39
CA THR A 513 1.98 -4.21 36.36
C THR A 513 3.12 -3.72 37.23
N ALA A 514 3.28 -2.41 37.36
CA ALA A 514 4.10 -1.89 38.41
C ALA A 514 3.45 -2.37 39.72
N LEU A 515 3.79 -3.59 40.15
CA LEU A 515 3.90 -3.92 41.56
C LEU A 515 5.06 -3.05 42.02
N ILE A 516 4.80 -1.75 42.15
CA ILE A 516 5.28 -1.05 43.33
C ILE A 516 4.68 -1.92 44.43
N PRO A 517 5.48 -2.67 45.21
CA PRO A 517 4.95 -3.30 46.38
C PRO A 517 4.23 -2.17 47.12
N ASP A 518 2.95 -2.33 47.42
CA ASP A 518 2.32 -1.45 48.39
C ASP A 518 3.12 -1.67 49.68
N LEU A 519 4.14 -0.84 49.88
CA LEU A 519 5.01 -0.87 51.06
C LEU A 519 4.24 -0.36 52.28
N GLY A 520 2.91 -0.15 52.17
CA GLY A 520 2.04 0.19 53.28
C GLY A 520 2.33 1.56 53.86
N THR A 521 3.00 2.46 53.13
CA THR A 521 3.34 3.80 53.64
C THR A 521 3.06 4.87 52.58
N LYS A 522 2.19 5.82 52.96
CA LYS A 522 1.77 6.97 52.13
C LYS A 522 2.82 8.09 52.04
N ASP A 523 4.08 7.83 52.39
CA ASP A 523 5.05 8.91 52.57
C ASP A 523 6.43 8.55 52.01
N SER A 524 6.74 9.10 50.84
CA SER A 524 8.03 8.95 50.15
C SER A 524 9.21 9.45 50.98
N GLU A 525 8.98 10.35 51.94
CA GLU A 525 10.06 10.87 52.80
C GLU A 525 10.54 9.87 53.85
N ASP A 526 9.72 8.87 54.20
CA ASP A 526 10.12 7.78 55.11
C ASP A 526 10.98 6.74 54.40
N ILE A 527 10.68 6.44 53.14
CA ILE A 527 11.44 5.47 52.32
C ILE A 527 12.88 5.95 52.09
N LEU A 528 13.06 7.25 51.87
CA LEU A 528 14.38 7.84 51.63
C LEU A 528 15.16 8.13 52.93
N GLY A 529 14.59 7.84 54.11
CA GLY A 529 15.22 8.08 55.41
C GLY A 529 15.36 9.55 55.80
N TRP A 530 14.74 10.47 55.04
CA TRP A 530 14.89 11.91 55.22
C TRP A 530 14.20 12.42 56.50
N LYS A 531 13.15 11.73 56.95
CA LYS A 531 12.50 11.98 58.25
C LYS A 531 13.36 11.60 59.46
N LYS A 532 14.21 10.59 59.32
CA LYS A 532 15.18 10.21 60.36
C LYS A 532 16.33 11.22 60.40
N TRP A 533 16.85 11.58 59.22
CA TRP A 533 17.89 12.60 59.10
C TRP A 533 17.48 13.95 59.68
N ARG A 534 16.27 14.45 59.37
CA ARG A 534 15.74 15.71 59.93
C ARG A 534 15.52 15.66 61.45
N ARG A 535 15.16 14.51 62.02
CA ARG A 535 15.06 14.34 63.49
C ARG A 535 16.42 14.32 64.17
N GLU A 536 17.42 13.73 63.52
CA GLU A 536 18.76 13.59 64.09
C GLU A 536 19.64 14.84 63.90
N HIS A 537 19.35 15.66 62.89
CA HIS A 537 20.22 16.79 62.48
C HIS A 537 19.49 18.14 62.41
N GLY A 538 18.17 18.17 62.65
CA GLY A 538 17.33 19.37 62.53
C GLY A 538 17.08 20.07 63.85
N HIS A 539 18.12 20.58 64.51
CA HIS A 539 17.98 21.65 65.50
C HIS A 539 19.19 22.59 65.45
N GLY A 540 18.95 23.83 65.07
CA GLY A 540 19.88 24.93 65.31
C GLY A 540 19.93 25.97 64.19
N HIS A 541 18.91 26.83 64.10
CA HIS A 541 19.10 28.28 63.97
C HIS A 541 17.79 28.99 64.29
N GLY A 542 17.61 29.31 65.57
CA GLY A 542 16.89 30.51 65.95
C GLY A 542 17.88 31.67 65.93
N HIS A 543 17.72 32.58 64.96
CA HIS A 543 17.65 34.03 65.16
C HIS A 543 17.30 34.72 63.84
#